data_AF-A0A8J8TGC7-F1
#
_entry.id   AF-A0A8J8TGC7-F1
#
_cell.length_a   1.000
_cell.length_b   1.000
_cell.length_c   1.000
_cell.angle_alpha   90.00
_cell.angle_beta   90.00
_cell.angle_gamma   90.00
#
_symmetry.space_group_name_H-M   'P 1'
#
loop_
_entity.id
_entity.type
_entity.pdbx_description
1 polymer ?
#
loop_
_entity_poly.entity_id
_entity_poly.type
_entity_poly.pdbx_seq_one_letter_code
_entity_poly.pdbx_strand_id
1 'polypeptide(L)'
;MALFVDILTSQLEAMGIAFLVLAYGLIKTYRVHSTVSDYRNALQSIYVPSLLLGVFIAFTGFYGLIAWPLVSSYNILFYDLYPILGIGIIGIAVSIKYSYKLEILGFMALLYG
;
A
#
# COMPACT_ATOMS: atom_id res chain seq x y z
N MET A 1 -11.30 -23.79 17.94
CA MET A 1 -10.08 -23.71 17.11
C MET A 1 -9.81 -22.22 16.89
N ALA A 2 -8.81 -21.63 17.54
CA ALA A 2 -8.43 -20.26 17.18
C ALA A 2 -7.87 -20.30 15.76
N LEU A 3 -8.34 -19.42 14.88
CA LEU A 3 -7.85 -19.32 13.52
C LEU A 3 -6.42 -18.78 13.61
N PHE A 4 -5.43 -19.68 13.51
CA PHE A 4 -4.03 -19.30 13.54
C PHE A 4 -3.70 -18.69 12.19
N VAL A 5 -3.80 -17.36 12.10
CA VAL A 5 -3.32 -16.60 10.96
C VAL A 5 -1.85 -16.32 11.23
N ASP A 6 -0.97 -17.00 10.51
CA ASP A 6 0.46 -16.71 10.56
C ASP A 6 0.76 -15.40 9.79
N ILE A 7 1.96 -14.86 10.03
CA ILE A 7 2.38 -13.58 9.44
C ILE A 7 2.30 -13.61 7.91
N LEU A 8 2.70 -14.71 7.27
CA LEU A 8 2.70 -14.81 5.81
C LEU A 8 1.27 -14.75 5.26
N THR A 9 0.34 -15.47 5.88
CA THR A 9 -1.09 -15.43 5.51
C THR A 9 -1.63 -14.01 5.65
N SER A 10 -1.35 -13.33 6.76
CA SER A 10 -1.79 -11.95 6.98
C SER A 10 -1.19 -10.96 5.95
N GLN A 11 0.05 -11.20 5.53
CA GLN A 11 0.72 -10.37 4.53
C GLN A 11 0.08 -10.51 3.15
N LEU A 12 -0.29 -11.74 2.78
CA LEU A 12 -0.93 -12.08 1.51
C LEU A 12 -2.36 -11.51 1.44
N GLU A 13 -3.12 -11.62 2.53
CA GLU A 13 -4.43 -10.97 2.65
C GLU A 13 -4.32 -9.45 2.56
N ALA A 14 -3.34 -8.83 3.25
CA ALA A 14 -3.14 -7.39 3.21
C ALA A 14 -2.81 -6.86 1.81
N MET A 15 -2.07 -7.61 0.99
CA MET A 15 -1.87 -7.27 -0.43
C MET A 15 -3.18 -7.31 -1.23
N GLY A 16 -3.98 -8.36 -1.05
CA GLY A 16 -5.28 -8.46 -1.71
C GLY A 16 -6.20 -7.31 -1.33
N ILE A 17 -6.26 -6.96 -0.04
CA ILE A 17 -7.07 -5.83 0.45
C ILE A 17 -6.52 -4.50 -0.07
N ALA A 18 -5.19 -4.30 -0.07
CA ALA A 18 -4.58 -3.09 -0.62
C ALA A 18 -4.92 -2.89 -2.10
N PHE A 19 -4.89 -3.96 -2.90
CA PHE A 19 -5.35 -3.93 -4.29
C PHE A 19 -6.81 -3.48 -4.40
N LEU A 20 -7.70 -4.06 -3.59
CA LEU A 20 -9.13 -3.69 -3.60
C LEU A 20 -9.35 -2.22 -3.22
N VAL A 21 -8.62 -1.70 -2.22
CA VAL A 21 -8.71 -0.30 -1.79
C VAL A 21 -8.26 0.65 -2.90
N LEU A 22 -7.14 0.35 -3.56
CA LEU A 22 -6.63 1.16 -4.68
C LEU A 22 -7.57 1.09 -5.89
N ALA A 23 -8.07 -0.09 -6.24
CA ALA A 23 -9.03 -0.28 -7.31
C ALA A 23 -10.34 0.49 -7.04
N TYR A 24 -10.83 0.47 -5.80
CA TYR A 24 -11.99 1.25 -5.38
C TYR A 24 -11.76 2.75 -5.58
N GLY A 25 -10.58 3.25 -5.19
CA GLY A 25 -10.18 4.65 -5.42
C GLY A 25 -10.23 5.01 -6.91
N LEU A 26 -9.64 4.17 -7.77
CA LEU A 26 -9.61 4.36 -9.21
C LEU A 26 -11.01 4.38 -9.83
N ILE A 27 -11.87 3.43 -9.46
CA ILE A 27 -13.27 3.37 -9.93
C ILE A 27 -14.03 4.64 -9.49
N LYS A 28 -13.83 5.08 -8.25
CA LYS A 28 -14.50 6.27 -7.72
C LYS A 28 -14.06 7.53 -8.46
N THR A 29 -12.77 7.67 -8.76
CA THR A 29 -12.27 8.77 -9.59
C THR A 29 -12.79 8.71 -11.02
N TYR A 30 -12.89 7.52 -11.62
CA TYR A 30 -13.38 7.38 -13.00
C TYR A 30 -14.84 7.84 -13.16
N ARG A 31 -15.64 7.81 -12.08
CA ARG A 31 -17.03 8.27 -12.11
C ARG A 31 -17.19 9.79 -11.99
N VAL A 32 -16.12 10.50 -11.65
CA VAL A 32 -16.11 11.96 -11.48
C VAL A 32 -15.48 12.60 -12.72
N HIS A 33 -16.11 13.64 -13.28
CA HIS A 33 -15.72 14.23 -14.57
C HIS A 33 -15.62 15.77 -14.56
N SER A 34 -15.79 16.40 -13.40
CA SER A 34 -16.09 17.84 -13.34
C SER A 34 -14.89 18.71 -12.97
N THR A 35 -14.22 18.46 -11.85
CA THR A 35 -13.12 19.34 -11.38
C THR A 35 -12.02 18.58 -10.62
N VAL A 36 -10.81 19.15 -10.58
CA VAL A 36 -9.69 18.62 -9.77
C VAL A 36 -10.07 18.48 -8.29
N SER A 37 -10.88 19.40 -7.75
CA SER A 37 -11.41 19.30 -6.39
C SER A 37 -12.32 18.09 -6.19
N ASP A 38 -13.15 17.75 -7.18
CA ASP A 38 -14.06 16.60 -7.08
C ASP A 38 -13.27 15.29 -7.09
N TYR A 39 -12.22 15.18 -7.91
CA TYR A 39 -11.30 14.04 -7.88
C TYR A 39 -10.63 13.88 -6.51
N ARG A 40 -10.15 14.98 -5.92
CA ARG A 40 -9.52 14.96 -4.59
C ARG A 40 -10.50 14.55 -3.50
N ASN A 41 -11.72 15.07 -3.55
CA ASN A 41 -12.78 14.72 -2.61
C ASN A 41 -13.21 13.26 -2.74
N ALA A 42 -13.28 12.74 -3.97
CA ALA A 42 -13.55 11.33 -4.22
C ALA A 42 -12.50 10.44 -3.55
N LEU A 43 -11.21 10.78 -3.66
CA LEU A 43 -10.11 10.00 -3.09
C LEU A 43 -10.00 10.08 -1.56
N GLN A 44 -10.62 11.06 -0.88
CA GLN A 44 -10.51 11.18 0.58
C GLN A 44 -10.97 9.93 1.32
N SER A 45 -11.94 9.17 0.79
CA SER A 45 -12.44 7.96 1.46
C SER A 45 -11.43 6.82 1.52
N ILE A 46 -10.43 6.81 0.62
CA ILE A 46 -9.38 5.77 0.63
C ILE A 46 -8.17 6.16 1.50
N TYR A 47 -8.09 7.39 2.00
CA TYR A 47 -6.95 7.85 2.80
C TYR A 47 -6.69 6.96 4.02
N VAL A 48 -7.69 6.82 4.90
CA VAL A 48 -7.56 6.06 6.15
C VAL A 48 -7.26 4.58 5.90
N PRO A 49 -8.02 3.84 5.06
CA PRO A 49 -7.73 2.44 4.83
C PRO A 49 -6.36 2.22 4.17
N SER A 50 -5.97 3.07 3.20
CA SER A 50 -4.64 3.00 2.58
C SER A 50 -3.54 3.26 3.59
N LEU A 51 -3.69 4.25 4.48
CA LEU A 51 -2.67 4.56 5.48
C LEU A 51 -2.47 3.38 6.45
N LEU A 52 -3.56 2.82 6.97
CA LEU A 52 -3.50 1.68 7.89
C LEU A 52 -2.87 0.45 7.22
N LEU A 53 -3.28 0.14 5.99
CA LEU A 53 -2.71 -0.97 5.22
C LEU A 53 -1.24 -0.74 4.90
N GLY A 54 -0.87 0.46 4.44
CA GLY A 54 0.51 0.79 4.12
C GLY A 54 1.42 0.68 5.33
N VAL A 55 0.99 1.16 6.51
CA VAL A 55 1.74 1.01 7.77
C VAL A 55 1.87 -0.45 8.16
N PHE A 56 0.78 -1.24 8.08
CA PHE A 56 0.81 -2.66 8.38
C PHE A 56 1.79 -3.42 7.45
N ILE A 57 1.71 -3.18 6.14
CA ILE A 57 2.55 -3.80 5.11
C ILE A 57 4.02 -3.44 5.33
N ALA A 58 4.32 -2.15 5.52
CA ALA A 58 5.69 -1.69 5.77
C ALA A 58 6.26 -2.31 7.04
N PHE A 59 5.50 -2.27 8.15
CA PHE A 59 5.97 -2.74 9.44
C PHE A 59 6.21 -4.26 9.46
N THR A 60 5.28 -5.05 8.91
CA THR A 60 5.43 -6.51 8.84
C THR A 60 6.51 -6.94 7.85
N GLY A 61 6.68 -6.22 6.74
CA GLY A 61 7.79 -6.44 5.81
C GLY A 61 9.15 -6.17 6.44
N PHE A 62 9.32 -5.02 7.12
CA PHE A 62 10.56 -4.69 7.83
C PHE A 62 10.85 -5.65 8.99
N TYR A 63 9.82 -6.01 9.76
CA TYR A 63 9.94 -7.04 10.79
C TYR A 63 10.47 -8.34 10.17
N GLY A 64 9.90 -8.73 9.04
CA GLY A 64 10.31 -9.91 8.32
C GLY A 64 11.76 -9.90 7.85
N LEU A 65 12.26 -8.76 7.34
CA LEU A 65 13.66 -8.60 6.94
C LEU A 65 14.64 -8.84 8.10
N ILE A 66 14.23 -8.50 9.32
CA ILE A 66 15.04 -8.67 10.54
C ILE A 66 14.87 -10.08 11.11
N ALA A 67 13.65 -10.57 11.20
CA ALA A 67 13.29 -11.82 11.86
C ALA A 67 13.57 -13.06 11.01
N TRP A 68 13.56 -12.93 9.67
CA TRP A 68 13.70 -14.04 8.73
C TRP A 68 14.80 -13.79 7.68
N PRO A 69 16.09 -13.80 8.07
CA PRO A 69 17.20 -13.46 7.18
C PRO A 69 17.59 -14.57 6.19
N LEU A 70 16.95 -15.74 6.23
CA LEU A 70 17.30 -16.87 5.37
C LEU A 70 16.71 -16.71 3.97
N VAL A 71 17.56 -16.81 2.95
CA VAL A 71 17.20 -16.69 1.53
C VAL A 71 16.16 -17.77 1.17
N SER A 72 14.93 -17.33 0.94
CA SER A 72 13.81 -18.15 0.48
C SER A 72 13.12 -17.45 -0.67
N SER A 73 12.46 -18.20 -1.57
CA SER A 73 11.67 -17.61 -2.66
C SER A 73 10.58 -16.65 -2.17
N TYR A 74 10.13 -16.82 -0.92
CA TYR A 74 9.19 -15.91 -0.27
C TYR A 74 9.80 -14.54 0.08
N ASN A 75 11.13 -14.42 0.20
CA ASN A 75 11.82 -13.16 0.52
C ASN A 75 11.58 -12.08 -0.53
N ILE A 76 11.70 -12.45 -1.80
CA ILE A 76 11.52 -11.53 -2.92
C ILE A 76 10.14 -10.84 -2.85
N LEU A 77 9.10 -11.61 -2.53
CA LEU A 77 7.73 -11.12 -2.54
C LEU A 77 7.29 -10.44 -1.24
N PHE A 78 7.66 -11.01 -0.07
CA PHE A 78 7.11 -10.62 1.24
C PHE A 78 8.07 -9.84 2.13
N TYR A 79 9.32 -9.65 1.69
CA TYR A 79 10.36 -9.06 2.52
C TYR A 79 11.17 -8.01 1.77
N ASP A 80 11.52 -8.24 0.50
CA ASP A 80 12.28 -7.29 -0.32
C ASP A 80 11.36 -6.22 -0.93
N LEU A 81 10.35 -6.64 -1.70
CA LEU A 81 9.41 -5.73 -2.38
C LEU A 81 8.25 -5.29 -1.49
N TYR A 82 7.90 -6.10 -0.49
CA TYR A 82 6.74 -5.89 0.37
C TYR A 82 6.79 -4.59 1.19
N PRO A 83 7.89 -4.26 1.90
CA PRO A 83 7.97 -3.01 2.65
C PRO A 83 7.95 -1.79 1.73
N ILE A 84 8.53 -1.91 0.53
CA ILE A 84 8.52 -0.85 -0.49
C ILE A 84 7.09 -0.57 -0.95
N LEU A 85 6.29 -1.63 -1.19
CA LEU A 85 4.86 -1.49 -1.48
C LEU A 85 4.14 -0.75 -0.35
N GLY A 86 4.41 -1.12 0.91
CA GLY A 86 3.84 -0.46 2.08
C GLY A 86 4.16 1.03 2.13
N ILE A 87 5.42 1.40 1.94
CA ILE A 87 5.88 2.80 1.87
C ILE A 87 5.21 3.53 0.71
N GLY A 88 5.07 2.90 -0.45
CA GLY A 88 4.36 3.45 -1.60
C GLY A 88 2.90 3.79 -1.28
N ILE A 89 2.18 2.86 -0.64
CA ILE A 89 0.79 3.06 -0.23
C ILE A 89 0.68 4.17 0.83
N ILE A 90 1.60 4.24 1.80
CA ILE A 90 1.66 5.35 2.76
C ILE A 90 1.84 6.68 2.02
N GLY A 91 2.76 6.73 1.05
CA GLY A 91 2.99 7.89 0.19
C GLY A 91 1.72 8.35 -0.51
N ILE A 92 0.98 7.41 -1.11
CA ILE A 92 -0.31 7.68 -1.74
C ILE A 92 -1.30 8.25 -0.71
N ALA A 93 -1.44 7.62 0.46
CA ALA A 93 -2.36 8.10 1.50
C ALA A 93 -2.03 9.53 1.95
N VAL A 94 -0.76 9.80 2.24
CA VAL A 94 -0.27 11.14 2.62
C VAL A 94 -0.53 12.16 1.51
N SER A 95 -0.29 11.80 0.25
CA SER A 95 -0.56 12.69 -0.89
C SER A 95 -2.04 13.05 -1.02
N ILE A 96 -2.95 12.11 -0.74
CA ILE A 96 -4.39 12.36 -0.78
C ILE A 96 -4.78 13.33 0.32
N LYS A 97 -4.23 13.17 1.53
CA LYS A 97 -4.56 14.02 2.68
C LYS A 97 -4.04 15.45 2.51
N TYR A 98 -2.80 15.61 2.06
CA TYR A 98 -2.12 16.91 1.96
C TYR A 98 -2.13 17.52 0.56
N SER A 99 -2.73 16.86 -0.42
CA SER A 99 -2.74 17.27 -1.83
C SER A 99 -1.33 17.43 -2.45
N TYR A 100 -0.36 16.64 -1.98
CA TYR A 100 0.99 16.63 -2.55
C TYR A 100 1.03 15.89 -3.88
N LYS A 101 1.96 16.31 -4.75
CA LYS A 101 2.27 15.59 -5.98
C LYS A 101 3.16 14.39 -5.67
N LEU A 102 2.85 13.24 -6.25
CA LEU A 102 3.62 12.01 -6.11
C LEU A 102 4.77 11.88 -7.11
N GLU A 103 5.13 12.93 -7.85
CA GLU A 103 6.12 12.87 -8.95
C GLU A 103 7.46 12.26 -8.48
N ILE A 104 7.98 12.71 -7.32
CA ILE A 104 9.23 12.20 -6.75
C ILE A 104 9.07 10.75 -6.26
N LEU A 105 7.96 10.43 -5.62
CA LEU A 105 7.71 9.09 -5.09
C LEU A 105 7.49 8.07 -6.20
N GLY A 106 6.81 8.46 -7.29
CA GLY A 106 6.64 7.66 -8.50
C GLY A 106 7.94 7.46 -9.26
N PHE A 107 8.80 8.49 -9.32
CA PHE A 107 10.14 8.36 -9.89
C PHE A 107 11.00 7.38 -9.08
N MET A 108 10.97 7.46 -7.75
CA MET A 108 11.68 6.51 -6.89
C MET A 108 11.13 5.09 -7.05
N ALA A 109 9.81 4.92 -7.11
CA ALA A 109 9.19 3.62 -7.35
C ALA A 109 9.59 3.00 -8.70
N LEU A 110 9.81 3.82 -9.74
CA LEU A 110 10.28 3.36 -11.04
C LEU A 110 11.77 2.97 -11.06
N LEU A 111 12.60 3.59 -10.22
CA LEU A 111 14.02 3.27 -10.14
C LEU A 111 14.32 2.03 -9.29
N TYR A 112 13.49 1.77 -8.27
CA TYR A 112 13.71 0.72 -7.27
C TYR A 112 12.74 -0.46 -7.36
N GLY A 113 11.76 -0.41 -8.27
CA GLY A 113 10.80 -1.48 -8.55
C GLY A 113 11.05 -2.14 -9.90
#